data_AF-A0A7Y8LMW9-F1
#
_entry.id   AF-A0A7Y8LMW9-F1
#
_cell.length_a   1.000
_cell.length_b   1.000
_cell.length_c   1.000
_cell.angle_alpha   90.00
_cell.angle_beta   90.00
_cell.angle_gamma   90.00
#
_symmetry.space_group_name_H-M   'P 1'
#
loop_
_entity.id
_entity.type
_entity.pdbx_description
1 polymer ?
#
loop_
_entity_poly.entity_id
_entity_poly.type
_entity_poly.pdbx_seq_one_letter_code
_entity_poly.pdbx_strand_id
1 'polypeptide(L)'
;MTKTSNMAQLFDKLNDLKKVFVYGERLIPVIQSLVDFMRDTVPLLENINRSIADSTSKIPKAANHINDVTNATELATTEILDLVDNMNADVDRINKMLEELEKSEEQKEAMFKILNSTLNEEQKKSLNELRKVTTNKPALVKLNELISKIKSDANNITLSLQVQDITSQQLAAVNHLIQSVQGRLSSLVLDLDEADINEHKNEEEQVQSSTFDPNARYHKLTSHQEEADEIFKKNFEKASQEEIDKLFK
;
A
#
# COMPACT_ATOMS: atom_id res chain seq x y z
N MET A 1 80.90 -19.32 -52.35
CA MET A 1 80.41 -19.72 -51.01
C MET A 1 79.18 -18.90 -50.62
N THR A 2 78.02 -19.11 -51.25
CA THR A 2 76.83 -18.24 -51.09
C THR A 2 75.50 -18.99 -51.17
N LYS A 3 75.47 -20.30 -50.86
CA LYS A 3 74.24 -21.12 -50.90
C LYS A 3 73.74 -21.56 -49.52
N THR A 4 74.57 -21.42 -48.47
CA THR A 4 74.27 -21.89 -47.10
C THR A 4 73.45 -20.89 -46.28
N SER A 5 73.49 -19.59 -46.62
CA SER A 5 72.80 -18.53 -45.86
C SER A 5 71.29 -18.48 -46.11
N ASN A 6 70.84 -18.77 -47.34
CA ASN A 6 69.40 -18.73 -47.67
C ASN A 6 68.61 -19.88 -47.02
N MET A 7 69.20 -21.07 -46.89
CA MET A 7 68.54 -22.20 -46.23
C MET A 7 68.47 -22.03 -44.71
N ALA A 8 69.48 -21.41 -44.09
CA ALA A 8 69.44 -21.08 -42.67
C ALA A 8 68.30 -20.08 -42.34
N GLN A 9 68.14 -19.03 -43.15
CA GLN A 9 67.04 -18.08 -42.99
C GLN A 9 65.66 -18.71 -43.22
N LEU A 10 65.54 -19.65 -44.16
CA LEU A 10 64.29 -20.37 -44.42
C LEU A 10 63.96 -21.31 -43.25
N PHE A 11 64.98 -21.92 -42.64
CA PHE A 11 64.84 -22.74 -41.45
C PHE A 11 64.45 -21.89 -40.22
N ASP A 12 65.03 -20.71 -40.05
CA ASP A 12 64.63 -19.77 -38.98
C ASP A 12 63.19 -19.29 -39.16
N LYS A 13 62.75 -18.97 -40.39
CA LYS A 13 61.35 -18.64 -40.68
C LYS A 13 60.39 -19.80 -40.42
N LEU A 14 60.78 -21.03 -40.77
CA LEU A 14 60.02 -22.24 -40.43
C LEU A 14 59.96 -22.47 -38.90
N ASN A 15 61.03 -22.14 -38.19
CA ASN A 15 61.10 -22.24 -36.73
C ASN A 15 60.24 -21.17 -36.05
N ASP A 16 60.16 -19.96 -36.61
CA ASP A 16 59.24 -18.92 -36.17
C ASP A 16 57.78 -19.29 -36.46
N LEU A 17 57.49 -19.91 -37.62
CA LEU A 17 56.17 -20.47 -37.90
C LEU A 17 55.80 -21.57 -36.89
N LYS A 18 56.74 -22.45 -36.54
CA LYS A 18 56.57 -23.47 -35.50
C LYS A 18 56.27 -22.84 -34.14
N LYS A 19 56.93 -21.73 -33.77
CA LYS A 19 56.61 -20.98 -32.54
C LYS A 19 55.17 -20.48 -32.57
N VAL A 20 54.71 -19.90 -33.68
CA VAL A 20 53.30 -19.46 -33.84
C VAL A 20 52.33 -20.61 -33.62
N PHE A 21 52.61 -21.80 -34.16
CA PHE A 21 51.78 -22.99 -33.91
C PHE A 21 51.79 -23.44 -32.45
N VAL A 22 52.94 -23.39 -31.76
CA VAL A 22 53.04 -23.69 -30.31
C VAL A 22 52.28 -22.65 -29.47
N TYR A 23 52.27 -21.38 -29.87
CA TYR A 23 51.43 -20.36 -29.24
C TYR A 23 49.94 -20.59 -29.51
N GLY A 24 49.58 -21.02 -30.73
CA GLY A 24 48.22 -21.42 -31.08
C GLY A 24 47.73 -22.62 -30.26
N GLU A 25 48.57 -23.63 -30.06
CA GLU A 25 48.28 -24.79 -29.22
C GLU A 25 48.03 -24.40 -27.76
N ARG A 26 48.70 -23.36 -27.26
CA ARG A 26 48.47 -22.80 -25.93
C ARG A 26 47.22 -21.92 -25.84
N LEU A 27 46.74 -21.35 -26.94
CA LEU A 27 45.52 -20.54 -27.01
C LEU A 27 44.25 -21.40 -27.08
N ILE A 28 44.32 -22.60 -27.67
CA ILE A 28 43.18 -23.53 -27.78
C ILE A 28 42.50 -23.78 -26.43
N PRO A 29 43.21 -24.15 -25.34
CA PRO A 29 42.58 -24.36 -24.03
C PRO A 29 41.87 -23.12 -23.48
N VAL A 30 42.40 -21.92 -23.75
CA VAL A 30 41.83 -20.64 -23.28
C VAL A 30 40.53 -20.35 -24.04
N ILE A 31 40.53 -20.56 -25.36
CA ILE A 31 39.32 -20.43 -26.18
C ILE A 31 38.28 -21.47 -25.76
N GLN A 32 38.70 -22.71 -25.48
CA GLN A 32 37.82 -23.76 -24.99
C GLN A 32 37.17 -23.38 -23.66
N SER A 33 37.95 -22.88 -22.70
CA SER A 33 37.43 -22.38 -21.41
C SER A 33 36.48 -21.19 -21.57
N LEU A 34 36.73 -20.30 -22.54
CA LEU A 34 35.83 -19.19 -22.86
C LEU A 34 34.52 -19.70 -23.46
N VAL A 35 34.58 -20.68 -24.36
CA VAL A 35 33.40 -21.31 -24.95
C VAL A 35 32.58 -22.05 -23.91
N ASP A 36 33.23 -22.82 -23.03
CA ASP A 36 32.57 -23.51 -21.92
C ASP A 36 31.95 -22.49 -20.94
N PHE A 37 32.63 -21.39 -20.65
CA PHE A 37 32.08 -20.30 -19.84
C PHE A 37 30.86 -19.63 -20.48
N MET A 38 30.89 -19.33 -21.78
CA MET A 38 29.74 -18.75 -22.48
C MET A 38 28.57 -19.74 -22.53
N ARG A 39 28.86 -21.03 -22.73
CA ARG A 39 27.87 -22.11 -22.74
C ARG A 39 27.11 -22.22 -21.42
N ASP A 40 27.76 -21.90 -20.30
CA ASP A 40 27.13 -21.91 -18.98
C ASP A 40 26.49 -20.56 -18.60
N THR A 41 27.10 -19.44 -18.99
CA THR A 41 26.69 -18.10 -18.55
C THR A 41 25.52 -17.53 -19.37
N VAL A 42 25.49 -17.76 -20.68
CA VAL A 42 24.42 -17.25 -21.56
C VAL A 42 23.05 -17.82 -21.17
N PRO A 43 22.88 -19.15 -20.96
CA PRO A 43 21.59 -19.68 -20.52
C PRO A 43 21.15 -19.16 -19.14
N LEU A 44 22.11 -18.82 -18.28
CA LEU A 44 21.82 -18.31 -16.94
C LEU A 44 21.28 -16.88 -17.02
N LEU A 45 21.86 -16.04 -17.88
CA LEU A 45 21.35 -14.70 -18.19
C LEU A 45 19.95 -14.76 -18.82
N GLU A 46 19.73 -15.67 -19.77
CA GLU A 46 18.43 -15.86 -20.42
C GLU A 46 17.34 -16.30 -19.43
N ASN A 47 17.67 -17.19 -18.50
CA ASN A 47 16.78 -17.58 -17.41
C ASN A 47 16.47 -16.43 -16.44
N ILE A 48 17.46 -15.59 -16.11
CA ILE A 48 17.25 -14.40 -15.28
C ILE A 48 16.34 -13.41 -16.00
N ASN A 49 16.60 -13.12 -17.28
CA ASN A 49 15.78 -12.20 -18.08
C ASN A 49 14.32 -12.68 -18.12
N ARG A 50 14.10 -13.96 -18.43
CA ARG A 50 12.77 -14.57 -18.43
C ARG A 50 12.08 -14.50 -17.06
N SER A 51 12.82 -14.73 -15.97
CA SER A 51 12.28 -14.67 -14.61
C SER A 51 11.91 -13.24 -14.20
N ILE A 52 12.72 -12.25 -14.59
CA ILE A 52 12.44 -10.82 -14.35
C ILE A 52 11.24 -10.37 -15.18
N ALA A 53 11.17 -10.75 -16.45
CA ALA A 53 10.04 -10.45 -17.33
C ALA A 53 8.72 -11.05 -16.79
N ASP A 54 8.74 -12.31 -16.35
CA ASP A 54 7.56 -12.96 -15.76
C ASP A 54 7.14 -12.26 -14.46
N SER A 55 8.08 -11.92 -13.58
CA SER A 55 7.83 -11.16 -12.35
C SER A 55 7.24 -9.79 -12.62
N THR A 56 7.79 -9.06 -13.60
CA THR A 56 7.31 -7.76 -14.07
C THR A 56 5.86 -7.82 -14.54
N SER A 57 5.43 -8.94 -15.12
CA SER A 57 4.04 -9.13 -15.58
C SER A 57 3.05 -9.48 -14.45
N LYS A 58 3.51 -10.20 -13.42
CA LYS A 58 2.65 -10.73 -12.33
C LYS A 58 2.51 -9.76 -11.17
N ILE A 59 3.58 -9.02 -10.86
CA ILE A 59 3.62 -8.06 -9.77
C ILE A 59 2.49 -7.00 -9.85
N PRO A 60 2.20 -6.38 -11.02
CA PRO A 60 1.10 -5.44 -11.17
C PRO A 60 -0.27 -6.04 -10.86
N LYS A 61 -0.48 -7.33 -11.17
CA LYS A 61 -1.74 -8.01 -10.87
C LYS A 61 -1.93 -8.19 -9.36
N ALA A 62 -0.86 -8.53 -8.65
CA ALA A 62 -0.89 -8.63 -7.20
C ALA A 62 -1.15 -7.26 -6.54
N ALA A 63 -0.49 -6.21 -7.05
CA ALA A 63 -0.72 -4.81 -6.66
C ALA A 63 -2.19 -4.39 -6.81
N ASN A 64 -2.81 -4.70 -7.95
CA ASN A 64 -4.23 -4.41 -8.19
C ASN A 64 -5.13 -5.23 -7.28
N HIS A 65 -4.85 -6.53 -7.10
CA HIS A 65 -5.62 -7.37 -6.17
C HIS A 65 -5.55 -6.88 -4.72
N ILE A 66 -4.41 -6.37 -4.27
CA ILE A 66 -4.30 -5.73 -2.94
C ILE A 66 -5.25 -4.55 -2.85
N ASN A 67 -5.28 -3.68 -3.87
CA ASN A 67 -6.18 -2.53 -3.91
C ASN A 67 -7.66 -2.94 -3.89
N ASP A 68 -8.03 -3.96 -4.68
CA ASP A 68 -9.39 -4.49 -4.71
C ASP A 68 -9.83 -5.05 -3.35
N VAL A 69 -8.95 -5.80 -2.69
CA VAL A 69 -9.19 -6.34 -1.35
C VAL A 69 -9.30 -5.20 -0.34
N THR A 70 -8.43 -4.19 -0.39
CA THR A 70 -8.51 -3.00 0.48
C THR A 70 -9.85 -2.30 0.33
N ASN A 71 -10.28 -2.02 -0.90
CA ASN A 71 -11.57 -1.38 -1.17
C ASN A 71 -12.76 -2.22 -0.68
N ALA A 72 -12.75 -3.53 -0.94
CA ALA A 72 -13.80 -4.44 -0.48
C ALA A 72 -13.85 -4.50 1.06
N THR A 73 -12.70 -4.45 1.72
CA THR A 73 -12.63 -4.45 3.18
C THR A 73 -13.14 -3.11 3.74
N GLU A 74 -12.81 -1.98 3.10
CA GLU A 74 -13.35 -0.66 3.48
C GLU A 74 -14.89 -0.64 3.39
N LEU A 75 -15.44 -1.13 2.27
CA LEU A 75 -16.88 -1.21 2.06
C LEU A 75 -17.57 -2.12 3.09
N ALA A 76 -17.02 -3.31 3.34
CA ALA A 76 -17.54 -4.21 4.37
C ALA A 76 -17.49 -3.57 5.77
N THR A 77 -16.48 -2.75 6.06
CA THR A 77 -16.37 -2.04 7.34
C THR A 77 -17.38 -0.91 7.45
N THR A 78 -17.65 -0.18 6.38
CA THR A 78 -18.77 0.77 6.35
C THR A 78 -20.10 0.06 6.63
N GLU A 79 -20.36 -1.09 5.99
CA GLU A 79 -21.57 -1.88 6.24
C GLU A 79 -21.66 -2.36 7.70
N ILE A 80 -20.55 -2.78 8.31
CA ILE A 80 -20.52 -3.16 9.74
C ILE A 80 -20.81 -1.94 10.63
N LEU A 81 -20.27 -0.76 10.32
CA LEU A 81 -20.53 0.46 11.09
C LEU A 81 -22.01 0.88 10.99
N ASP A 82 -22.61 0.79 9.81
CA ASP A 82 -24.04 1.04 9.62
C ASP A 82 -24.90 0.06 10.44
N LEU A 83 -24.51 -1.22 10.50
CA LEU A 83 -25.16 -2.22 11.36
C LEU A 83 -25.01 -1.89 12.85
N VAL A 84 -23.84 -1.42 13.28
CA VAL A 84 -23.59 -0.99 14.66
C VAL A 84 -24.43 0.23 15.03
N ASP A 85 -24.56 1.20 14.12
CA ASP A 85 -25.41 2.38 14.34
C ASP A 85 -26.89 2.00 14.47
N ASN A 86 -27.37 1.11 13.61
CA ASN A 86 -28.72 0.55 13.74
C ASN A 86 -28.91 -0.20 15.06
N MET A 87 -27.92 -0.98 15.49
CA MET A 87 -27.94 -1.69 16.76
C MET A 87 -28.01 -0.72 17.95
N ASN A 88 -27.26 0.39 17.90
CA ASN A 88 -27.31 1.45 18.91
C ASN A 88 -28.69 2.14 18.94
N ALA A 89 -29.27 2.41 17.78
CA ALA A 89 -30.62 2.98 17.69
C ALA A 89 -31.68 2.04 18.31
N ASP A 90 -31.58 0.73 18.07
CA ASP A 90 -32.47 -0.26 18.67
C ASP A 90 -32.24 -0.41 20.18
N VAL A 91 -30.99 -0.39 20.63
CA VAL A 91 -30.65 -0.34 22.07
C VAL A 91 -31.28 0.87 22.75
N ASP A 92 -31.20 2.06 22.14
CA ASP A 92 -31.79 3.27 22.69
C ASP A 92 -33.32 3.22 22.71
N ARG A 93 -33.96 2.56 21.74
CA ARG A 93 -35.42 2.28 21.77
C ARG A 93 -35.77 1.34 22.93
N ILE A 94 -35.00 0.26 23.11
CA ILE A 94 -35.23 -0.70 24.21
C ILE A 94 -35.05 -0.01 25.56
N ASN A 95 -34.04 0.85 25.71
CA ASN A 95 -33.83 1.63 26.94
C ASN A 95 -35.04 2.52 27.27
N LYS A 96 -35.62 3.21 26.28
CA LYS A 96 -36.85 4.00 26.50
C LYS A 96 -38.02 3.14 26.97
N MET A 97 -38.23 1.97 26.37
CA MET A 97 -39.27 1.03 26.79
C MET A 97 -39.02 0.50 28.21
N LEU A 98 -37.76 0.28 28.58
CA LEU A 98 -37.35 -0.11 29.92
C LEU A 98 -37.62 0.98 30.96
N GLU A 99 -37.31 2.24 30.65
CA GLU A 99 -37.64 3.38 31.52
C GLU A 99 -39.14 3.49 31.77
N GLU A 100 -39.98 3.25 30.76
CA GLU A 100 -41.44 3.23 30.90
C GLU A 100 -41.91 2.07 31.81
N LEU A 101 -41.31 0.88 31.64
CA LEU A 101 -41.59 -0.29 32.50
C LEU A 101 -41.13 -0.07 33.94
N GLU A 102 -39.98 0.56 34.15
CA GLU A 102 -39.50 0.92 35.49
C GLU A 102 -40.44 1.90 36.17
N LYS A 103 -40.91 2.95 35.46
CA LYS A 103 -41.93 3.88 35.98
C LYS A 103 -43.23 3.16 36.33
N SER A 104 -43.67 2.21 35.52
CA SER A 104 -44.86 1.40 35.81
C SER A 104 -44.69 0.53 37.05
N GLU A 105 -43.52 -0.09 37.23
CA GLU A 105 -43.22 -0.87 38.44
C GLU A 105 -43.10 0.01 39.70
N GLU A 106 -42.56 1.23 39.59
CA GLU A 106 -42.55 2.18 40.70
C GLU A 106 -43.98 2.60 41.11
N GLN A 107 -44.86 2.83 40.13
CA GLN A 107 -46.27 3.13 40.40
C GLN A 107 -47.00 1.96 41.06
N LYS A 108 -46.76 0.71 40.60
CA LYS A 108 -47.30 -0.48 41.26
C LYS A 108 -46.82 -0.59 42.70
N GLU A 109 -45.53 -0.38 42.95
CA GLU A 109 -44.95 -0.44 44.28
C GLU A 109 -45.53 0.66 45.20
N ALA A 110 -45.80 1.85 44.68
CA ALA A 110 -46.48 2.92 45.40
C ALA A 110 -47.94 2.55 45.75
N MET A 111 -48.70 1.97 44.81
CA MET A 111 -50.04 1.44 45.09
C MET A 111 -50.01 0.33 46.14
N PHE A 112 -49.04 -0.59 46.07
CA PHE A 112 -48.88 -1.64 47.07
C PHE A 112 -48.63 -1.06 48.46
N LYS A 113 -47.82 0.00 48.60
CA LYS A 113 -47.62 0.68 49.90
C LYS A 113 -48.92 1.26 50.48
N ILE A 114 -49.74 1.90 49.65
CA ILE A 114 -51.03 2.49 50.06
C ILE A 114 -52.03 1.40 50.45
N LEU A 115 -52.12 0.31 49.67
CA LEU A 115 -52.96 -0.84 50.00
C LEU A 115 -52.53 -1.48 51.33
N ASN A 116 -51.22 -1.62 51.55
CA ASN A 116 -50.69 -2.26 52.75
C ASN A 116 -50.96 -1.46 54.04
N SER A 117 -51.14 -0.13 53.96
CA SER A 117 -51.52 0.70 55.13
C SER A 117 -53.02 0.65 55.46
N THR A 118 -53.85 0.10 54.57
CA THR A 118 -55.32 0.17 54.66
C THR A 118 -55.95 -1.20 54.95
N LEU A 119 -55.15 -2.28 54.95
CA LEU A 119 -55.63 -3.68 55.00
C LEU A 119 -55.36 -4.37 56.35
N ASN A 120 -56.17 -5.40 56.64
CA ASN A 120 -56.05 -6.25 57.82
C ASN A 120 -54.90 -7.29 57.68
N GLU A 121 -54.39 -7.84 58.79
CA GLU A 121 -53.22 -8.75 58.80
C GLU A 121 -53.32 -9.97 57.85
N GLU A 122 -54.51 -10.54 57.68
CA GLU A 122 -54.75 -11.67 56.78
C GLU A 122 -54.69 -11.24 55.30
N GLN A 123 -55.19 -10.04 54.98
CA GLN A 123 -55.13 -9.45 53.64
C GLN A 123 -53.72 -8.98 53.28
N LYS A 124 -52.91 -8.56 54.25
CA LYS A 124 -51.49 -8.23 54.05
C LYS A 124 -50.67 -9.44 53.62
N LYS A 125 -50.99 -10.65 54.10
CA LYS A 125 -50.34 -11.89 53.65
C LYS A 125 -50.60 -12.16 52.17
N SER A 126 -51.86 -12.11 51.74
CA SER A 126 -52.22 -12.30 50.32
C SER A 126 -51.64 -11.21 49.42
N LEU A 127 -51.57 -9.95 49.89
CA LEU A 127 -50.95 -8.85 49.16
C LEU A 127 -49.43 -9.06 48.97
N ASN A 128 -48.73 -9.57 49.98
CA ASN A 128 -47.30 -9.87 49.89
C ASN A 128 -46.99 -11.04 48.94
N GLU A 129 -47.85 -12.07 48.89
CA GLU A 129 -47.73 -13.12 47.87
C GLU A 129 -47.97 -12.58 46.46
N LEU A 130 -48.98 -11.73 46.28
CA LEU A 130 -49.25 -11.07 45.00
C LEU A 130 -48.08 -10.18 44.56
N ARG A 131 -47.44 -9.46 45.50
CA ARG A 131 -46.26 -8.63 45.23
C ARG A 131 -45.07 -9.45 44.74
N LYS A 132 -44.83 -10.65 45.29
CA LYS A 132 -43.76 -11.54 44.84
C LYS A 132 -43.97 -12.06 43.41
N VAL A 133 -45.22 -12.35 43.03
CA VAL A 133 -45.56 -12.83 41.69
C VAL A 133 -45.58 -11.70 40.66
N THR A 134 -45.92 -10.48 41.07
CA THR A 134 -46.06 -9.32 40.18
C THR A 134 -44.78 -8.51 40.01
N THR A 135 -43.80 -8.68 40.91
CA THR A 135 -42.52 -7.94 40.88
C THR A 135 -41.67 -8.38 39.68
N ASN A 136 -41.54 -7.49 38.70
CA ASN A 136 -40.62 -7.68 37.56
C ASN A 136 -39.25 -7.02 37.77
N LYS A 137 -39.06 -6.32 38.89
CA LYS A 137 -37.86 -5.53 39.20
C LYS A 137 -36.52 -6.27 39.01
N PRO A 138 -36.31 -7.51 39.50
CA PRO A 138 -35.05 -8.22 39.29
C PRO A 138 -34.82 -8.64 37.83
N ALA A 139 -35.87 -8.84 37.04
CA ALA A 139 -35.75 -9.11 35.62
C ALA A 139 -35.37 -7.84 34.83
N LEU A 140 -35.94 -6.69 35.20
CA LEU A 140 -35.61 -5.38 34.60
C LEU A 140 -34.14 -5.01 34.84
N VAL A 141 -33.61 -5.23 36.06
CA VAL A 141 -32.19 -5.00 36.37
C VAL A 141 -31.28 -5.83 35.48
N LYS A 142 -31.58 -7.13 35.30
CA LYS A 142 -30.80 -8.00 34.41
C LYS A 142 -30.90 -7.58 32.95
N LEU A 143 -32.07 -7.10 32.52
CA LEU A 143 -32.27 -6.59 31.16
C LEU A 143 -31.40 -5.35 30.91
N ASN A 144 -31.40 -4.41 31.86
CA ASN A 144 -30.55 -3.20 31.82
C ASN A 144 -29.05 -3.54 31.76
N GLU A 145 -28.59 -4.52 32.54
CA GLU A 145 -27.19 -4.98 32.48
C GLU A 145 -26.84 -5.56 31.10
N LEU A 146 -27.71 -6.40 30.53
CA LEU A 146 -27.49 -6.99 29.20
C LEU A 146 -27.46 -5.93 28.10
N ILE A 147 -28.38 -4.96 28.14
CA ILE A 147 -28.43 -3.89 27.14
C ILE A 147 -27.22 -2.96 27.27
N SER A 148 -26.82 -2.63 28.49
CA SER A 148 -25.59 -1.86 28.74
C SER A 148 -24.36 -2.57 28.19
N LYS A 149 -24.32 -3.90 28.32
CA LYS A 149 -23.27 -4.73 27.73
C LYS A 149 -23.31 -4.67 26.20
N ILE A 150 -24.47 -4.83 25.57
CA ILE A 150 -24.62 -4.74 24.11
C ILE A 150 -24.13 -3.37 23.59
N LYS A 151 -24.48 -2.28 24.28
CA LYS A 151 -24.00 -0.92 23.94
C LYS A 151 -22.48 -0.79 24.04
N SER A 152 -21.89 -1.36 25.09
CA SER A 152 -20.43 -1.37 25.26
C SER A 152 -19.75 -2.20 24.17
N ASP A 153 -20.29 -3.37 23.84
CA ASP A 153 -19.75 -4.25 22.80
C ASP A 153 -19.84 -3.58 21.42
N ALA A 154 -20.94 -2.88 21.13
CA ALA A 154 -21.12 -2.06 19.93
C ALA A 154 -19.99 -1.03 19.77
N ASN A 155 -19.75 -0.25 20.82
CA ASN A 155 -18.69 0.77 20.83
C ASN A 155 -17.28 0.16 20.67
N ASN A 156 -17.05 -1.00 21.27
CA ASN A 156 -15.79 -1.72 21.13
C ASN A 156 -15.55 -2.20 19.70
N ILE A 157 -16.60 -2.64 18.99
CA ILE A 157 -16.52 -2.99 17.56
C ILE A 157 -16.13 -1.76 16.75
N THR A 158 -16.80 -0.62 16.95
CA THR A 158 -16.47 0.65 16.28
C THR A 158 -15.01 1.03 16.50
N LEU A 159 -14.52 0.97 17.74
CA LEU A 159 -13.12 1.28 18.08
C LEU A 159 -12.14 0.30 17.41
N SER A 160 -12.48 -0.99 17.37
CA SER A 160 -11.60 -2.03 16.81
C SER A 160 -11.44 -1.89 15.29
N LEU A 161 -12.50 -1.48 14.58
CA LEU A 161 -12.47 -1.29 13.14
C LEU A 161 -11.64 -0.07 12.71
N GLN A 162 -11.38 0.89 13.60
CA GLN A 162 -10.54 2.06 13.31
C GLN A 162 -9.08 1.70 12.97
N VAL A 163 -8.58 0.53 13.40
CA VAL A 163 -7.21 0.10 13.06
C VAL A 163 -7.03 -0.13 11.55
N GLN A 164 -8.14 -0.30 10.82
CA GLN A 164 -8.13 -0.62 9.41
C GLN A 164 -7.61 0.52 8.53
N ASP A 165 -7.81 1.79 8.92
CA ASP A 165 -7.25 2.94 8.21
C ASP A 165 -5.71 2.88 8.16
N ILE A 166 -5.08 2.42 9.25
CA ILE A 166 -3.63 2.20 9.31
C ILE A 166 -3.23 1.07 8.34
N THR A 167 -4.02 -0.01 8.29
CA THR A 167 -3.72 -1.14 7.38
C THR A 167 -3.87 -0.76 5.91
N SER A 168 -4.87 0.05 5.55
CA SER A 168 -5.06 0.57 4.19
C SER A 168 -3.89 1.47 3.78
N GLN A 169 -3.43 2.35 4.67
CA GLN A 169 -2.25 3.20 4.42
C GLN A 169 -0.97 2.38 4.24
N GLN A 170 -0.76 1.34 5.07
CA GLN A 170 0.39 0.45 4.93
C GLN A 170 0.35 -0.33 3.61
N LEU A 171 -0.81 -0.85 3.22
CA LEU A 171 -0.99 -1.54 1.94
C LEU A 171 -0.77 -0.60 0.75
N ALA A 172 -1.24 0.65 0.82
CA ALA A 172 -0.99 1.66 -0.21
C ALA A 172 0.51 1.97 -0.36
N ALA A 173 1.24 2.11 0.75
CA ALA A 173 2.68 2.30 0.73
C ALA A 173 3.42 1.10 0.12
N VAL A 174 3.01 -0.12 0.48
CA VAL A 174 3.55 -1.36 -0.11
C VAL A 174 3.25 -1.41 -1.61
N ASN A 175 2.07 -1.02 -2.04
CA ASN A 175 1.68 -1.00 -3.46
C ASN A 175 2.57 -0.06 -4.28
N HIS A 176 2.86 1.13 -3.75
CA HIS A 176 3.79 2.07 -4.39
C HIS A 176 5.23 1.52 -4.46
N LEU A 177 5.70 0.84 -3.40
CA LEU A 177 7.01 0.16 -3.43
C LEU A 177 7.06 -0.94 -4.48
N ILE A 178 5.98 -1.71 -4.60
CA ILE A 178 5.83 -2.76 -5.61
C ILE A 178 5.94 -2.18 -7.03
N GLN A 179 5.24 -1.07 -7.31
CA GLN A 179 5.32 -0.38 -8.60
C GLN A 179 6.74 0.15 -8.90
N SER A 180 7.42 0.69 -7.89
CA SER A 180 8.81 1.15 -8.03
C SER A 180 9.77 0.01 -8.36
N VAL A 181 9.64 -1.14 -7.70
CA VAL A 181 10.43 -2.34 -8.00
C VAL A 181 10.14 -2.83 -9.41
N GLN A 182 8.87 -2.88 -9.83
CA GLN A 182 8.48 -3.28 -11.17
C GLN A 182 9.07 -2.34 -12.25
N GLY A 183 9.04 -1.03 -12.03
CA GLY A 183 9.64 -0.06 -12.94
C GLY A 183 11.15 -0.27 -13.10
N ARG A 184 11.86 -0.53 -12.01
CA ARG A 184 13.30 -0.85 -12.03
C ARG A 184 13.61 -2.16 -12.76
N LEU A 185 12.82 -3.21 -12.50
CA LEU A 185 12.96 -4.50 -13.18
C LEU A 185 12.67 -4.39 -14.68
N SER A 186 11.67 -3.58 -15.07
CA SER A 186 11.34 -3.33 -16.47
C SER A 186 12.47 -2.59 -17.18
N SER A 187 13.04 -1.55 -16.56
CA SER A 187 14.22 -0.86 -17.07
C SER A 187 15.39 -1.82 -17.25
N LEU A 188 15.64 -2.70 -16.27
CA LEU A 188 16.74 -3.65 -16.33
C LEU A 188 16.62 -4.62 -17.51
N VAL A 189 15.40 -5.07 -17.82
CA VAL A 189 15.13 -5.94 -18.99
C VAL A 189 15.35 -5.19 -20.29
N LEU A 190 14.88 -3.93 -20.38
CA LEU A 190 15.10 -3.09 -21.56
C LEU A 190 16.59 -2.80 -21.78
N ASP A 191 17.34 -2.51 -20.71
CA ASP A 191 18.78 -2.24 -20.78
C ASP A 191 19.58 -3.49 -21.22
N LEU A 192 19.13 -4.70 -20.83
CA LEU A 192 19.71 -5.98 -21.25
C LEU A 192 19.40 -6.31 -22.72
N ASP A 193 18.16 -6.10 -23.16
CA ASP A 193 17.77 -6.31 -24.57
C ASP A 193 18.47 -5.30 -25.50
N GLU A 194 18.65 -4.04 -25.06
CA GLU A 194 19.35 -3.01 -25.83
C GLU A 194 20.86 -3.29 -25.94
N ALA A 195 21.45 -3.94 -24.93
CA ALA A 195 22.83 -4.41 -24.98
C ALA A 195 23.03 -5.50 -26.06
N ASP A 196 22.05 -6.38 -26.29
CA ASP A 196 22.08 -7.39 -27.36
C ASP A 196 21.92 -6.75 -28.76
N ILE A 197 21.18 -5.65 -28.89
CA ILE A 197 20.97 -4.96 -30.18
C ILE A 197 22.19 -4.13 -30.60
N ASN A 198 22.96 -3.62 -29.63
CA ASN A 198 24.10 -2.74 -29.89
C ASN A 198 25.36 -3.48 -30.41
N GLU A 199 25.42 -4.82 -30.37
CA GLU A 199 26.48 -5.57 -31.08
C GLU A 199 26.32 -5.57 -32.62
N HIS A 200 25.16 -5.16 -33.14
CA HIS A 200 24.88 -5.15 -34.58
C HIS A 200 24.66 -3.77 -35.22
N LYS A 201 24.89 -2.67 -34.50
CA LYS A 201 24.78 -1.31 -35.05
C LYS A 201 26.04 -0.48 -34.81
N ASN A 202 27.16 -0.95 -35.35
CA ASN A 202 28.18 -0.01 -35.80
C ASN A 202 27.76 0.46 -37.19
N GLU A 203 27.05 1.58 -37.26
CA GLU A 203 27.26 2.67 -38.23
C GLU A 203 26.13 3.69 -38.10
N GLU A 204 26.56 4.93 -37.82
CA GLU A 204 25.88 6.20 -38.11
C GLU A 204 24.57 6.50 -37.37
N GLU A 205 24.65 7.34 -36.33
CA GLU A 205 24.08 8.69 -36.39
C GLU A 205 24.44 9.50 -35.13
N GLN A 206 25.30 10.51 -35.31
CA GLN A 206 25.35 11.65 -34.41
C GLN A 206 24.08 12.48 -34.62
N VAL A 207 23.14 12.43 -33.69
CA VAL A 207 22.09 13.44 -33.58
C VAL A 207 22.20 14.16 -32.24
N GLN A 208 22.33 15.47 -32.36
CA GLN A 208 22.59 16.43 -31.31
C GLN A 208 21.55 16.37 -30.17
N SER A 209 22.09 16.32 -28.96
CA SER A 209 21.38 16.56 -27.71
C SER A 209 20.87 18.01 -27.62
N SER A 210 19.55 18.18 -27.60
CA SER A 210 18.85 19.23 -26.85
C SER A 210 17.37 18.82 -26.87
N THR A 211 16.76 18.27 -25.83
CA THR A 211 16.09 19.03 -24.75
C THR A 211 15.77 18.16 -23.53
N PHE A 212 16.34 16.95 -23.39
CA PHE A 212 16.06 16.09 -22.23
C PHE A 212 17.35 15.67 -21.53
N ASP A 213 17.55 16.15 -20.30
CA ASP A 213 18.65 15.75 -19.41
C ASP A 213 18.11 14.76 -18.37
N PRO A 214 18.41 13.44 -18.49
CA PRO A 214 17.98 12.44 -17.52
C PRO A 214 18.65 12.57 -16.16
N ASN A 215 19.69 13.39 -16.03
CA ASN A 215 20.39 13.69 -14.79
C ASN A 215 19.95 15.01 -14.16
N ALA A 216 18.87 15.65 -14.64
CA ALA A 216 18.32 16.84 -14.04
C ALA A 216 17.93 16.58 -12.57
N ARG A 217 18.80 16.99 -11.64
CA ARG A 217 18.56 16.93 -10.20
C ARG A 217 17.99 18.26 -9.73
N TYR A 218 16.97 18.20 -8.88
CA TYR A 218 16.42 19.37 -8.21
C TYR A 218 17.49 20.04 -7.34
N HIS A 219 18.00 21.19 -7.78
CA HIS A 219 18.87 22.05 -6.96
C HIS A 219 18.02 23.13 -6.30
N LYS A 220 17.87 23.02 -4.98
CA LYS A 220 17.26 24.04 -4.13
C LYS A 220 18.26 25.19 -3.88
N LEU A 221 18.63 25.90 -4.93
CA LEU A 221 19.37 27.16 -4.84
C LEU A 221 18.36 28.29 -5.01
N THR A 222 18.14 29.05 -3.94
CA THR A 222 17.22 30.19 -3.80
C THR A 222 17.46 31.31 -4.81
N SER A 223 18.59 31.31 -5.52
CA SER A 223 18.99 32.34 -6.48
C SER A 223 18.03 32.51 -7.67
N HIS A 224 17.44 31.44 -8.18
CA HIS A 224 16.50 31.55 -9.31
C HIS A 224 15.05 31.84 -8.89
N GLN A 225 14.72 31.60 -7.61
CA GLN A 225 13.46 32.05 -7.02
C GLN A 225 13.47 33.56 -6.74
N GLU A 226 14.61 34.13 -6.33
CA GLU A 226 14.74 35.58 -6.14
C GLU A 226 14.62 36.37 -7.46
N GLU A 227 15.15 35.85 -8.58
CA GLU A 227 14.95 36.44 -9.91
C GLU A 227 13.50 36.37 -10.39
N ALA A 228 12.81 35.25 -10.14
CA ALA A 228 11.39 35.11 -10.48
C ALA A 228 10.49 36.01 -9.61
N ASP A 229 10.82 36.14 -8.32
CA ASP A 229 10.13 37.00 -7.37
C ASP A 229 10.37 38.49 -7.67
N GLU A 230 11.55 38.88 -8.17
CA GLU A 230 11.80 40.25 -8.66
C GLU A 230 10.97 40.58 -9.90
N ILE A 231 10.80 39.64 -10.84
CA ILE A 231 9.94 39.82 -12.02
C ILE A 231 8.47 39.95 -11.60
N PHE A 232 8.04 39.19 -10.59
CA PHE A 232 6.70 39.29 -10.03
C PHE A 232 6.46 40.61 -9.27
N LYS A 233 7.47 41.11 -8.54
CA LYS A 233 7.40 42.42 -7.86
C LYS A 233 7.42 43.60 -8.82
N LYS A 234 8.05 43.47 -9.99
CA LYS A 234 8.09 44.54 -11.00
C LYS A 234 6.78 44.71 -11.79
N ASN A 235 5.94 43.66 -11.86
CA ASN A 235 4.75 43.64 -12.72
C ASN A 235 3.40 43.76 -11.97
N PHE A 236 3.41 43.87 -10.65
CA PHE A 236 2.23 44.29 -9.88
C PHE A 236 2.45 45.69 -9.32
N GLU A 237 2.14 46.71 -10.13
CA GLU A 237 1.64 47.95 -9.52
C GLU A 237 0.44 47.54 -8.66
N LYS A 238 0.54 47.83 -7.36
CA LYS A 238 -0.47 47.51 -6.37
C LYS A 238 -1.81 48.14 -6.80
N ALA A 239 -2.68 47.38 -7.43
CA ALA A 239 -4.10 47.71 -7.48
C ALA A 239 -4.55 47.86 -6.03
N SER A 240 -4.86 49.08 -5.61
CA SER A 240 -5.22 49.35 -4.22
C SER A 240 -6.58 48.73 -3.94
N GLN A 241 -6.80 48.33 -2.69
CA GLN A 241 -8.07 47.73 -2.24
C GLN A 241 -9.29 48.62 -2.57
N GLU A 242 -9.09 49.93 -2.75
CA GLU A 242 -10.11 50.90 -3.20
C GLU A 242 -10.60 50.68 -4.64
N GLU A 243 -9.75 50.17 -5.55
CA GLU A 243 -10.18 49.83 -6.91
C GLU A 243 -10.97 48.53 -6.96
N ILE A 244 -10.61 47.56 -6.12
CA ILE A 244 -11.32 46.29 -5.99
C ILE A 244 -12.71 46.52 -5.38
N ASP A 245 -12.83 47.38 -4.36
CA ASP A 245 -14.12 47.68 -3.72
C ASP A 245 -15.10 48.45 -4.63
N LYS A 246 -14.62 49.10 -5.71
CA LYS A 246 -15.50 49.74 -6.71
C LYS A 246 -16.13 48.76 -7.70
N LEU A 247 -15.58 47.55 -7.85
CA LEU A 247 -16.12 46.53 -8.77
C LEU A 247 -17.30 45.74 -8.18
N PHE A 248 -17.58 45.90 -6.88
CA PHE A 248 -18.62 45.15 -6.17
C PHE A 248 -19.76 46.03 -5.61
N LYS A 249 -20.01 47.20 -6.22
CA LYS A 249 -21.22 48.01 -5.98
C LYS A 249 -22.15 48.02 -7.19
#